data_AF-A0A528J010-F1
#
_entry.id   AF-A0A528J010-F1
#
_cell.length_a   1.000
_cell.length_b   1.000
_cell.length_c   1.000
_cell.angle_alpha   90.00
_cell.angle_beta   90.00
_cell.angle_gamma   90.00
#
_symmetry.space_group_name_H-M   'P 1'
#
loop_
_entity.id
_entity.type
_entity.pdbx_description
1 polymer ?
#
loop_
_entity_poly.entity_id
_entity_poly.type
_entity_poly.pdbx_seq_one_letter_code
_entity_poly.pdbx_strand_id
1 'polypeptide(L)'
;MATTSVDQVTGYGETVAYKAPCRLATTANITLSGLQAIDGTMTAVDDRVLVKNQTTGSQNGIYIAATGPWQRARDMDSNRDLTKGTRVNVTDGTANGGREYYVSSSNPITVGTTNLVFTEALSSNAGASAAAAAASASAAAASASAASTSAANAASSASSASTSASSASTSATNAASSATTASTQATNASNSASAASGSASSASTSATNAGNSATAASGSASAAASSATAASTSATNAATSETNAAVSATAAANSIAALGYTYSTTTADADPGNGTLRLNNATTASATAAYIDNLDASGATVTGILDAIDDSTNTVKGQLTLRSKASASIAYVYNVTGSVVDGTGYRKLTLSYISGSGSLPTTTNGIWLIFDRTGDKGADGAGTGDFSGPASSVTDNIVTFASTTGKAGKDSGVAVSSLAPKASPALTGTPTAPTAAAGTNSTQIATTAYVDTTFAPKASPTFTGTPAAPTASAGTNTTQIATTAFVKAAIDVVLGGVSSAFDTLSEIVASMVRKDADTTLTAGYFGTDVSDGTKSSGTYTPSPAGGNFRSATNNGAHTLAAPSASGSYSLVIDYTNGATAGAITTSGFTKVTGDAFTTTNGNKFRLFVSKGQGGTHLHVQALQ
;
A
#
# COMPACT_ATOMS: atom_id res chain seq x y z
N MET A 1 -50.58 -66.72 63.97
CA MET A 1 -51.46 -66.53 65.13
C MET A 1 -51.82 -67.91 65.65
N ALA A 2 -51.37 -68.24 66.86
CA ALA A 2 -51.59 -69.52 67.51
C ALA A 2 -52.84 -69.45 68.41
N THR A 3 -53.61 -70.54 68.46
CA THR A 3 -54.86 -70.69 69.20
C THR A 3 -54.61 -71.18 70.63
N THR A 4 -55.20 -70.56 71.66
CA THR A 4 -55.00 -70.95 73.07
C THR A 4 -56.12 -71.82 73.66
N SER A 5 -57.00 -72.43 72.85
CA SER A 5 -57.97 -73.42 73.33
C SER A 5 -58.54 -74.28 72.18
N VAL A 6 -58.75 -75.58 72.42
CA VAL A 6 -59.33 -76.56 71.50
C VAL A 6 -60.57 -77.20 72.15
N ASP A 7 -61.67 -77.33 71.42
CA ASP A 7 -62.86 -78.07 71.83
C ASP A 7 -62.74 -79.56 71.45
N GLN A 8 -62.86 -80.46 72.42
CA GLN A 8 -62.65 -81.90 72.24
C GLN A 8 -63.86 -82.65 71.64
N VAL A 9 -65.03 -82.02 71.47
CA VAL A 9 -66.24 -82.72 70.99
C VAL A 9 -66.38 -82.68 69.46
N THR A 10 -65.85 -81.66 68.78
CA THR A 10 -66.08 -81.47 67.34
C THR A 10 -64.83 -81.54 66.47
N GLY A 11 -63.62 -81.53 67.05
CA GLY A 11 -62.37 -81.69 66.31
C GLY A 11 -62.01 -80.55 65.33
N TYR A 12 -62.80 -79.48 65.26
CA TYR A 12 -62.50 -78.31 64.46
C TYR A 12 -61.64 -77.32 65.25
N GLY A 13 -60.38 -77.13 64.82
CA GLY A 13 -59.52 -76.06 65.32
C GLY A 13 -59.98 -74.72 64.77
N GLU A 14 -60.19 -73.73 65.64
CA GLU A 14 -60.69 -72.43 65.19
C GLU A 14 -59.67 -71.70 64.32
N THR A 15 -60.15 -71.40 63.12
CA THR A 15 -59.46 -70.91 61.95
C THR A 15 -58.92 -69.48 62.11
N VAL A 16 -57.97 -69.15 61.23
CA VAL A 16 -57.30 -67.85 60.99
C VAL A 16 -58.18 -66.62 61.30
N ALA A 17 -57.59 -65.57 61.88
CA ALA A 17 -58.25 -64.27 62.16
C ALA A 17 -58.64 -63.47 60.90
N TYR A 18 -58.80 -64.11 59.75
CA TYR A 18 -59.33 -63.56 58.51
C TYR A 18 -60.61 -64.30 58.15
N LYS A 19 -61.70 -63.55 57.95
CA LYS A 19 -63.00 -64.07 57.57
C LYS A 19 -63.14 -64.11 56.06
N ALA A 20 -64.02 -64.99 55.59
CA ALA A 20 -64.33 -65.05 54.17
C ALA A 20 -64.85 -63.67 53.71
N PRO A 21 -64.45 -63.22 52.51
CA PRO A 21 -64.74 -61.87 52.04
C PRO A 21 -66.24 -61.59 52.04
N CYS A 22 -66.59 -60.35 52.35
CA CYS A 22 -67.94 -59.85 52.16
C CYS A 22 -68.02 -59.21 50.79
N ARG A 23 -69.13 -59.44 50.09
CA ARG A 23 -69.33 -58.79 48.80
C ARG A 23 -69.55 -57.29 48.98
N LEU A 24 -70.36 -56.93 49.96
CA LEU A 24 -70.73 -55.54 50.25
C LEU A 24 -70.49 -55.21 51.72
N ALA A 25 -70.29 -53.94 52.03
CA ALA A 25 -70.28 -53.43 53.40
C ALA A 25 -71.24 -52.27 53.56
N THR A 26 -71.88 -52.17 54.72
CA THR A 26 -72.83 -51.09 54.93
C THR A 26 -72.13 -49.73 54.92
N THR A 27 -72.84 -48.68 54.49
CA THR A 27 -72.44 -47.27 54.62
C THR A 27 -73.28 -46.51 55.65
N ALA A 28 -74.42 -47.08 56.05
CA ALA A 28 -75.34 -46.56 57.07
C ALA A 28 -76.03 -47.72 57.82
N ASN A 29 -76.95 -47.41 58.75
CA ASN A 29 -77.79 -48.38 59.45
C ASN A 29 -78.80 -49.02 58.49
N ILE A 30 -79.02 -50.32 58.60
CA ILE A 30 -79.90 -51.10 57.71
C ILE A 30 -80.89 -51.96 58.49
N THR A 31 -81.94 -52.44 57.81
CA THR A 31 -82.83 -53.46 58.36
C THR A 31 -82.21 -54.85 58.13
N LEU A 32 -82.03 -55.66 59.16
CA LEU A 32 -81.45 -57.01 59.04
C LEU A 32 -82.48 -58.05 58.55
N SER A 33 -83.19 -57.74 57.47
CA SER A 33 -84.20 -58.58 56.83
C SER A 33 -84.49 -58.06 55.44
N GLY A 34 -84.86 -58.95 54.51
CA GLY A 34 -85.20 -58.60 53.13
C GLY A 34 -83.98 -58.22 52.27
N LEU A 35 -84.08 -58.43 50.95
CA LEU A 35 -83.03 -58.00 50.02
C LEU A 35 -83.11 -56.47 49.82
N GLN A 36 -81.96 -55.80 49.82
CA GLN A 36 -81.89 -54.34 49.79
C GLN A 36 -80.57 -53.84 49.18
N ALA A 37 -80.51 -52.57 48.79
CA ALA A 37 -79.30 -51.97 48.26
C ALA A 37 -78.32 -51.60 49.38
N ILE A 38 -77.09 -52.13 49.29
CA ILE A 38 -75.99 -51.85 50.20
C ILE A 38 -74.83 -51.26 49.38
N ASP A 39 -74.35 -50.08 49.79
CA ASP A 39 -73.25 -49.37 49.11
C ASP A 39 -73.45 -49.23 47.59
N GLY A 40 -74.67 -48.85 47.21
CA GLY A 40 -75.07 -48.65 45.81
C GLY A 40 -75.39 -49.92 45.03
N THR A 41 -75.25 -51.12 45.61
CA THR A 41 -75.47 -52.41 44.93
C THR A 41 -76.57 -53.24 45.61
N MET A 42 -77.50 -53.82 44.83
CA MET A 42 -78.59 -54.66 45.38
C MET A 42 -78.05 -55.99 45.91
N THR A 43 -78.49 -56.41 47.11
CA THR A 43 -78.17 -57.75 47.62
C THR A 43 -79.02 -58.84 46.96
N ALA A 44 -78.45 -60.03 46.83
CA ALA A 44 -79.11 -61.28 46.47
C ALA A 44 -79.12 -62.24 47.68
N VAL A 45 -79.91 -63.31 47.58
CA VAL A 45 -79.91 -64.37 48.62
C VAL A 45 -78.51 -64.99 48.70
N ASP A 46 -78.06 -65.27 49.91
CA ASP A 46 -76.76 -65.85 50.27
C ASP A 46 -75.54 -64.91 50.17
N ASP A 47 -75.76 -63.62 49.89
CA ASP A 47 -74.67 -62.66 49.91
C ASP A 47 -74.10 -62.46 51.32
N ARG A 48 -72.77 -62.44 51.40
CA ARG A 48 -72.07 -62.00 52.60
C ARG A 48 -71.99 -60.49 52.64
N VAL A 49 -72.61 -59.87 53.64
CA VAL A 49 -72.59 -58.43 53.86
C VAL A 49 -71.90 -58.12 55.17
N LEU A 50 -70.85 -57.29 55.12
CA LEU A 50 -70.24 -56.72 56.31
C LEU A 50 -71.14 -55.59 56.83
N VAL A 51 -71.93 -55.90 57.85
CA VAL A 51 -72.77 -54.94 58.54
C VAL A 51 -71.91 -54.25 59.62
N LYS A 52 -71.47 -53.02 59.34
CA LYS A 52 -70.55 -52.27 60.21
C LYS A 52 -71.08 -50.96 60.78
N ASN A 53 -72.26 -50.50 60.36
CA ASN A 53 -72.86 -49.23 60.83
C ASN A 53 -74.30 -49.36 61.35
N GLN A 54 -74.65 -50.47 62.01
CA GLN A 54 -75.89 -50.51 62.79
C GLN A 54 -75.85 -49.49 63.92
N THR A 55 -77.00 -48.88 64.21
CA THR A 55 -77.18 -47.99 65.36
C THR A 55 -76.95 -48.75 66.67
N THR A 56 -77.42 -50.00 66.76
CA THR A 56 -77.05 -50.90 67.84
C THR A 56 -75.78 -51.65 67.46
N GLY A 57 -74.63 -51.19 67.97
CA GLY A 57 -73.32 -51.72 67.58
C GLY A 57 -73.13 -53.23 67.82
N SER A 58 -73.87 -53.84 68.75
CA SER A 58 -73.84 -55.30 68.96
C SER A 58 -74.54 -56.10 67.86
N GLN A 59 -75.26 -55.43 66.95
CA GLN A 59 -75.81 -56.00 65.72
C GLN A 59 -74.85 -55.87 64.53
N ASN A 60 -73.69 -55.22 64.67
CA ASN A 60 -72.67 -55.25 63.63
C ASN A 60 -72.04 -56.63 63.53
N GLY A 61 -71.63 -57.04 62.34
CA GLY A 61 -71.02 -58.34 62.05
C GLY A 61 -71.12 -58.68 60.59
N ILE A 62 -70.78 -59.91 60.24
CA ILE A 62 -71.00 -60.43 58.89
C ILE A 62 -72.34 -61.15 58.88
N TYR A 63 -73.20 -60.79 57.93
CA TYR A 63 -74.53 -61.34 57.77
C TYR A 63 -74.68 -61.98 56.39
N ILE A 64 -75.56 -62.99 56.32
CA ILE A 64 -76.02 -63.60 55.08
C ILE A 64 -77.35 -62.95 54.70
N ALA A 65 -77.38 -62.29 53.54
CA ALA A 65 -78.58 -61.64 53.05
C ALA A 65 -79.64 -62.67 52.64
N ALA A 66 -80.89 -62.41 53.01
CA ALA A 66 -82.03 -63.27 52.72
C ALA A 66 -83.30 -62.46 52.44
N THR A 67 -84.32 -63.09 51.87
CA THR A 67 -85.65 -62.49 51.67
C THR A 67 -86.42 -62.32 52.99
N GLY A 68 -86.09 -63.14 53.99
CA GLY A 68 -86.53 -63.00 55.39
C GLY A 68 -85.44 -62.40 56.30
N PRO A 69 -85.48 -62.66 57.62
CA PRO A 69 -84.48 -62.18 58.56
C PRO A 69 -83.07 -62.61 58.14
N TRP A 70 -82.13 -61.67 58.14
CA TRP A 70 -80.73 -61.97 57.86
C TRP A 70 -80.10 -62.65 59.06
N GLN A 71 -79.35 -63.71 58.82
CA GLN A 71 -78.64 -64.45 59.86
C GLN A 71 -77.18 -64.00 59.88
N ARG A 72 -76.56 -64.00 61.07
CA ARG A 72 -75.10 -63.85 61.14
C ARG A 72 -74.46 -65.01 60.37
N ALA A 73 -73.40 -64.70 59.65
CA ALA A 73 -72.65 -65.72 58.96
C ALA A 73 -72.02 -66.69 59.95
N ARG A 74 -71.97 -67.97 59.56
CA ARG A 74 -71.51 -69.08 60.41
C ARG A 74 -70.09 -68.93 60.93
N ASP A 75 -69.26 -68.12 60.27
CA ASP A 75 -67.89 -67.82 60.69
C ASP A 75 -67.79 -66.57 61.57
N MET A 76 -68.93 -66.01 62.01
CA MET A 76 -69.03 -64.84 62.88
C MET A 76 -70.33 -64.86 63.73
N ASP A 77 -70.81 -66.05 64.11
CA ASP A 77 -72.04 -66.24 64.89
C ASP A 77 -71.81 -66.68 66.35
N SER A 78 -70.58 -67.04 66.73
CA SER A 78 -70.22 -67.42 68.10
C SER A 78 -69.18 -66.48 68.75
N ASN A 79 -69.14 -66.45 70.10
CA ASN A 79 -68.16 -65.68 70.88
C ASN A 79 -66.71 -66.09 70.59
N ARG A 80 -66.50 -67.29 70.05
CA ARG A 80 -65.17 -67.82 69.76
C ARG A 80 -64.66 -67.40 68.38
N ASP A 81 -65.57 -66.97 67.49
CA ASP A 81 -65.23 -66.55 66.13
C ASP A 81 -64.62 -65.15 66.04
N LEU A 82 -64.61 -64.39 67.13
CA LEU A 82 -64.30 -62.96 67.13
C LEU A 82 -63.30 -62.59 68.21
N THR A 83 -62.21 -61.96 67.77
CA THR A 83 -61.25 -61.28 68.64
C THR A 83 -60.82 -59.95 68.04
N LYS A 84 -60.33 -59.02 68.86
CA LYS A 84 -59.71 -57.78 68.38
C LYS A 84 -58.62 -58.12 67.35
N GLY A 85 -58.71 -57.48 66.18
CA GLY A 85 -57.81 -57.70 65.05
C GLY A 85 -58.30 -58.71 64.02
N THR A 86 -59.48 -59.33 64.20
CA THR A 86 -60.13 -60.16 63.17
C THR A 86 -60.41 -59.32 61.91
N ARG A 87 -60.03 -59.79 60.73
CA ARG A 87 -60.06 -59.02 59.47
C ARG A 87 -61.01 -59.60 58.44
N VAL A 88 -61.47 -58.74 57.53
CA VAL A 88 -62.31 -59.11 56.38
C VAL A 88 -62.12 -58.11 55.24
N ASN A 89 -62.12 -58.61 54.01
CA ASN A 89 -62.06 -57.81 52.79
C ASN A 89 -63.47 -57.60 52.23
N VAL A 90 -63.67 -56.43 51.61
CA VAL A 90 -64.92 -56.07 50.91
C VAL A 90 -64.61 -55.97 49.42
N THR A 91 -65.30 -56.75 48.59
CA THR A 91 -64.94 -56.86 47.16
C THR A 91 -65.62 -55.82 46.29
N ASP A 92 -66.89 -55.52 46.55
CA ASP A 92 -67.73 -54.65 45.73
C ASP A 92 -68.33 -53.49 46.55
N GLY A 93 -69.06 -52.61 45.88
CA GLY A 93 -69.66 -51.40 46.47
C GLY A 93 -68.87 -50.15 46.11
N THR A 94 -69.57 -49.02 45.95
CA THR A 94 -68.97 -47.77 45.46
C THR A 94 -67.99 -47.15 46.46
N ALA A 95 -68.32 -47.18 47.76
CA ALA A 95 -67.49 -46.57 48.78
C ALA A 95 -66.49 -47.56 49.39
N ASN A 96 -66.88 -48.83 49.61
CA ASN A 96 -66.13 -49.80 50.38
C ASN A 96 -65.50 -50.92 49.54
N GLY A 97 -65.80 -51.04 48.25
CA GLY A 97 -65.19 -52.03 47.37
C GLY A 97 -63.66 -51.90 47.32
N GLY A 98 -62.95 -53.01 47.44
CA GLY A 98 -61.49 -53.07 47.46
C GLY A 98 -60.82 -52.71 48.80
N ARG A 99 -61.59 -52.43 49.86
CA ARG A 99 -61.06 -52.09 51.20
C ARG A 99 -60.96 -53.31 52.12
N GLU A 100 -60.05 -53.24 53.08
CA GLU A 100 -59.90 -54.22 54.18
C GLU A 100 -60.29 -53.58 55.50
N TYR A 101 -61.07 -54.30 56.31
CA TYR A 101 -61.48 -53.87 57.64
C TYR A 101 -61.02 -54.87 58.71
N TYR A 102 -60.72 -54.36 59.90
CA TYR A 102 -60.43 -55.16 61.08
C TYR A 102 -61.31 -54.78 62.27
N VAL A 103 -61.65 -55.75 63.11
CA VAL A 103 -62.38 -55.54 64.37
C VAL A 103 -61.47 -54.82 65.34
N SER A 104 -61.84 -53.61 65.75
CA SER A 104 -61.06 -52.79 66.69
C SER A 104 -61.62 -52.81 68.12
N SER A 105 -62.83 -53.36 68.33
CA SER A 105 -63.43 -53.60 69.65
C SER A 105 -62.51 -54.41 70.56
N SER A 106 -62.46 -54.08 71.85
CA SER A 106 -61.65 -54.76 72.85
C SER A 106 -62.26 -56.11 73.28
N ASN A 107 -61.40 -57.09 73.59
CA ASN A 107 -61.80 -58.39 74.18
C ASN A 107 -62.14 -58.22 75.68
N PRO A 108 -63.01 -59.05 76.28
CA PRO A 108 -63.74 -60.17 75.67
C PRO A 108 -64.94 -59.70 74.82
N ILE A 109 -65.13 -60.36 73.66
CA ILE A 109 -66.23 -60.08 72.75
C ILE A 109 -67.32 -61.14 72.94
N THR A 110 -68.53 -60.70 73.24
CA THR A 110 -69.73 -61.54 73.31
C THR A 110 -70.67 -61.17 72.15
N VAL A 111 -70.94 -62.09 71.23
CA VAL A 111 -71.81 -61.88 70.07
C VAL A 111 -73.23 -61.55 70.52
N GLY A 112 -73.81 -60.50 69.94
CA GLY A 112 -75.14 -60.00 70.30
C GLY A 112 -75.15 -59.05 71.51
N THR A 113 -74.06 -58.96 72.29
CA THR A 113 -73.96 -58.07 73.47
C THR A 113 -72.88 -57.01 73.31
N THR A 114 -71.67 -57.37 72.91
CA THR A 114 -70.56 -56.43 72.74
C THR A 114 -70.73 -55.64 71.45
N ASN A 115 -70.55 -54.31 71.52
CA ASN A 115 -70.54 -53.47 70.31
C ASN A 115 -69.34 -53.80 69.43
N LEU A 116 -69.59 -54.16 68.16
CA LEU A 116 -68.56 -54.49 67.19
C LEU A 116 -68.24 -53.27 66.31
N VAL A 117 -66.98 -52.82 66.37
CA VAL A 117 -66.44 -51.71 65.59
C VAL A 117 -65.45 -52.26 64.56
N PHE A 118 -65.67 -51.90 63.30
CA PHE A 118 -64.78 -52.24 62.18
C PHE A 118 -64.03 -51.00 61.70
N THR A 119 -62.71 -51.07 61.64
CA THR A 119 -61.82 -49.98 61.22
C THR A 119 -61.08 -50.37 59.94
N GLU A 120 -60.90 -49.42 59.02
CA GLU A 120 -60.18 -49.65 57.76
C GLU A 120 -58.67 -49.81 58.01
N ALA A 121 -58.02 -50.73 57.29
CA ALA A 121 -56.57 -50.90 57.30
C ALA A 121 -55.90 -49.98 56.26
N LEU A 122 -54.81 -49.29 56.64
CA LEU A 122 -54.02 -48.44 55.74
C LEU A 122 -53.11 -49.27 54.80
N SER A 123 -52.97 -48.87 53.54
CA SER A 123 -52.06 -49.51 52.57
C SER A 123 -50.62 -48.92 52.61
N SER A 124 -49.61 -49.70 52.23
CA SER A 124 -48.17 -49.40 52.40
C SER A 124 -47.55 -48.38 51.42
N ASN A 125 -48.32 -47.79 50.49
CA ASN A 125 -47.78 -46.96 49.40
C ASN A 125 -47.41 -45.50 49.78
N ALA A 126 -47.81 -44.99 50.94
CA ALA A 126 -47.58 -43.59 51.30
C ALA A 126 -46.10 -43.22 51.57
N GLY A 127 -45.30 -44.15 52.12
CA GLY A 127 -43.89 -43.89 52.46
C GLY A 127 -42.96 -43.82 51.24
N ALA A 128 -43.25 -44.62 50.21
CA ALA A 128 -42.46 -44.62 48.96
C ALA A 128 -42.58 -43.29 48.21
N SER A 129 -43.78 -42.69 48.19
CA SER A 129 -44.05 -41.40 47.55
C SER A 129 -43.29 -40.24 48.22
N ALA A 130 -43.16 -40.25 49.55
CA ALA A 130 -42.42 -39.23 50.29
C ALA A 130 -40.90 -39.28 50.01
N ALA A 131 -40.33 -40.48 49.90
CA ALA A 131 -38.92 -40.65 49.56
C ALA A 131 -38.59 -40.18 48.14
N ALA A 132 -39.47 -40.46 47.17
CA ALA A 132 -39.32 -39.98 45.80
C ALA A 132 -39.39 -38.44 45.69
N ALA A 133 -40.26 -37.80 46.48
CA ALA A 133 -40.34 -36.34 46.55
C ALA A 133 -39.06 -35.71 47.13
N ALA A 134 -38.50 -36.29 48.20
CA ALA A 134 -37.25 -35.82 48.80
C ALA A 134 -36.06 -35.93 47.82
N ALA A 135 -35.94 -37.05 47.10
CA ALA A 135 -34.90 -37.24 46.09
C ALA A 135 -35.00 -36.21 44.95
N SER A 136 -36.23 -35.91 44.51
CA SER A 136 -36.49 -34.90 43.48
C SER A 136 -36.09 -33.49 43.94
N ALA A 137 -36.36 -33.14 45.20
CA ALA A 137 -35.95 -31.87 45.78
C ALA A 137 -34.43 -31.73 45.86
N SER A 138 -33.72 -32.79 46.26
CA SER A 138 -32.24 -32.79 46.28
C SER A 138 -31.65 -32.64 44.87
N ALA A 139 -32.23 -33.30 43.86
CA ALA A 139 -31.80 -33.14 42.46
C ALA A 139 -32.04 -31.72 41.92
N ALA A 140 -33.14 -31.09 42.29
CA ALA A 140 -33.43 -29.70 41.95
C ALA A 140 -32.42 -28.74 42.59
N ALA A 141 -32.07 -28.94 43.87
CA ALA A 141 -31.06 -28.15 44.56
C ALA A 141 -29.67 -28.28 43.91
N ALA A 142 -29.26 -29.52 43.56
CA ALA A 142 -27.99 -29.75 42.85
C ALA A 142 -27.97 -29.07 41.47
N SER A 143 -29.08 -29.11 40.75
CA SER A 143 -29.23 -28.42 39.45
C SER A 143 -29.12 -26.89 39.60
N ALA A 144 -29.70 -26.33 40.66
CA ALA A 144 -29.57 -24.91 40.97
C ALA A 144 -28.13 -24.51 41.30
N SER A 145 -27.39 -25.33 42.05
CA SER A 145 -25.96 -25.11 42.31
C SER A 145 -25.12 -25.21 41.03
N ALA A 146 -25.40 -26.16 40.15
CA ALA A 146 -24.71 -26.27 38.86
C ALA A 146 -24.96 -25.05 37.96
N ALA A 147 -26.19 -24.51 37.97
CA ALA A 147 -26.54 -23.29 37.26
C ALA A 147 -25.79 -22.07 37.79
N SER A 148 -25.63 -21.93 39.12
CA SER A 148 -24.88 -20.82 39.71
C SER A 148 -23.38 -20.91 39.39
N THR A 149 -22.77 -22.10 39.41
CA THR A 149 -21.40 -22.31 38.96
C THR A 149 -21.22 -21.96 37.48
N SER A 150 -22.17 -22.35 36.63
CA SER A 150 -22.14 -22.02 35.20
C SER A 150 -22.21 -20.51 34.95
N ALA A 151 -23.06 -19.80 35.71
CA ALA A 151 -23.13 -18.35 35.65
C ALA A 151 -21.81 -17.67 36.09
N ALA A 152 -21.17 -18.17 37.14
CA ALA A 152 -19.87 -17.67 37.58
C ALA A 152 -18.77 -17.89 36.52
N ASN A 153 -18.72 -19.09 35.92
CA ASN A 153 -17.77 -19.40 34.84
C ASN A 153 -17.98 -18.51 33.61
N ALA A 154 -19.23 -18.21 33.26
CA ALA A 154 -19.57 -17.29 32.18
C ALA A 154 -19.08 -15.87 32.49
N ALA A 155 -19.26 -15.38 33.73
CA ALA A 155 -18.76 -14.08 34.16
C ALA A 155 -17.22 -14.00 34.11
N SER A 156 -16.50 -15.03 34.58
CA SER A 156 -15.03 -15.10 34.48
C SER A 156 -14.54 -15.12 33.03
N SER A 157 -15.26 -15.82 32.15
CA SER A 157 -14.96 -15.86 30.72
C SER A 157 -15.15 -14.50 30.06
N ALA A 158 -16.23 -13.77 30.41
CA ALA A 158 -16.48 -12.42 29.94
C ALA A 158 -15.37 -11.45 30.39
N SER A 159 -14.93 -11.52 31.65
CA SER A 159 -13.80 -10.74 32.15
C SER A 159 -12.51 -11.06 31.39
N SER A 160 -12.22 -12.35 31.16
CA SER A 160 -11.04 -12.78 30.39
C SER A 160 -11.06 -12.24 28.96
N ALA A 161 -12.22 -12.31 28.29
CA ALA A 161 -12.41 -11.75 26.96
C ALA A 161 -12.18 -10.23 26.92
N SER A 162 -12.64 -9.50 27.95
CA SER A 162 -12.38 -8.06 28.06
C SER A 162 -10.89 -7.73 28.23
N THR A 163 -10.15 -8.53 29.00
CA THR A 163 -8.69 -8.37 29.16
C THR A 163 -7.96 -8.68 27.86
N SER A 164 -8.36 -9.73 27.13
CA SER A 164 -7.81 -10.05 25.82
C SER A 164 -8.08 -8.94 24.80
N ALA A 165 -9.28 -8.34 24.79
CA ALA A 165 -9.60 -7.22 23.93
C ALA A 165 -8.72 -5.99 24.22
N SER A 166 -8.52 -5.65 25.51
CA SER A 166 -7.60 -4.58 25.92
C SER A 166 -6.17 -4.87 25.47
N SER A 167 -5.69 -6.10 25.66
CA SER A 167 -4.32 -6.50 25.24
C SER A 167 -4.13 -6.43 23.73
N ALA A 168 -5.16 -6.81 22.95
CA ALA A 168 -5.15 -6.67 21.50
C ALA A 168 -5.10 -5.19 21.08
N SER A 169 -5.84 -4.31 21.76
CA SER A 169 -5.80 -2.87 21.49
C SER A 169 -4.41 -2.26 21.76
N THR A 170 -3.75 -2.63 22.86
CA THR A 170 -2.38 -2.21 23.17
C THR A 170 -1.39 -2.71 22.11
N SER A 171 -1.54 -3.97 21.68
CA SER A 171 -0.69 -4.56 20.65
C SER A 171 -0.83 -3.83 19.31
N ALA A 172 -2.06 -3.44 18.94
CA ALA A 172 -2.32 -2.65 17.74
C ALA A 172 -1.64 -1.26 17.81
N THR A 173 -1.71 -0.59 18.96
CA THR A 173 -1.01 0.69 19.19
C THR A 173 0.51 0.54 19.09
N ASN A 174 1.08 -0.50 19.69
CA ASN A 174 2.52 -0.78 19.60
C ASN A 174 2.97 -1.07 18.17
N ALA A 175 2.15 -1.78 17.39
CA ALA A 175 2.42 -2.03 15.98
C ALA A 175 2.39 -0.73 15.15
N ALA A 176 1.42 0.16 15.39
CA ALA A 176 1.34 1.46 14.73
C ALA A 176 2.54 2.37 15.06
N SER A 177 2.97 2.40 16.32
CA SER A 177 4.17 3.13 16.75
C SER A 177 5.43 2.58 16.07
N SER A 178 5.57 1.25 16.02
CA SER A 178 6.71 0.59 15.36
C SER A 178 6.76 0.89 13.85
N ALA A 179 5.60 0.91 13.19
CA ALA A 179 5.50 1.30 11.78
C ALA A 179 5.93 2.77 11.56
N THR A 180 5.56 3.66 12.47
CA THR A 180 5.99 5.07 12.45
C THR A 180 7.51 5.18 12.61
N THR A 181 8.10 4.46 13.58
CA THR A 181 9.56 4.42 13.76
C THR A 181 10.26 3.89 12.50
N ALA A 182 9.74 2.83 11.87
CA ALA A 182 10.30 2.30 10.64
C ALA A 182 10.28 3.32 9.48
N SER A 183 9.19 4.08 9.34
CA SER A 183 9.07 5.16 8.35
C SER A 183 10.09 6.28 8.57
N THR A 184 10.28 6.70 9.82
CA THR A 184 11.31 7.69 10.19
C THR A 184 12.71 7.18 9.86
N GLN A 185 13.01 5.91 10.16
CA GLN A 185 14.31 5.33 9.86
C GLN A 185 14.57 5.20 8.35
N ALA A 186 13.55 4.91 7.54
CA ALA A 186 13.66 4.92 6.09
C ALA A 186 13.96 6.32 5.54
N THR A 187 13.35 7.35 6.13
CA THR A 187 13.63 8.76 5.78
C THR A 187 15.07 9.13 6.15
N ASN A 188 15.51 8.78 7.36
CA ASN A 188 16.89 9.01 7.80
C ASN A 188 17.91 8.33 6.89
N ALA A 189 17.66 7.07 6.50
CA ALA A 189 18.52 6.35 5.56
C ALA A 189 18.59 7.05 4.19
N SER A 190 17.47 7.56 3.69
CA SER A 190 17.40 8.32 2.42
C SER A 190 18.19 9.63 2.49
N ASN A 191 18.11 10.33 3.62
CA ASN A 191 18.89 11.56 3.86
C ASN A 191 20.39 11.25 3.92
N SER A 192 20.79 10.18 4.60
CA SER A 192 22.19 9.74 4.64
C SER A 192 22.73 9.36 3.26
N ALA A 193 21.94 8.66 2.44
CA ALA A 193 22.31 8.34 1.05
C ALA A 193 22.49 9.60 0.18
N SER A 194 21.62 10.60 0.37
CA SER A 194 21.73 11.89 -0.32
C SER A 194 22.99 12.65 0.10
N ALA A 195 23.31 12.68 1.40
CA ALA A 195 24.51 13.28 1.93
C ALA A 195 25.79 12.57 1.42
N ALA A 196 25.77 11.25 1.34
CA ALA A 196 26.88 10.47 0.76
C ALA A 196 27.09 10.79 -0.73
N SER A 197 26.01 10.91 -1.51
CA SER A 197 26.07 11.29 -2.93
C SER A 197 26.62 12.71 -3.13
N GLY A 198 26.22 13.65 -2.26
CA GLY A 198 26.78 15.02 -2.25
C GLY A 198 28.27 15.04 -1.89
N SER A 199 28.69 14.18 -0.96
CA SER A 199 30.10 14.05 -0.58
C SER A 199 30.96 13.45 -1.71
N ALA A 200 30.44 12.45 -2.42
CA ALA A 200 31.10 11.87 -3.59
C ALA A 200 31.25 12.90 -4.74
N SER A 201 30.22 13.72 -4.97
CA SER A 201 30.26 14.81 -5.96
C SER A 201 31.33 15.84 -5.61
N SER A 202 31.41 16.26 -4.35
CA SER A 202 32.45 17.17 -3.85
C SER A 202 33.85 16.57 -4.05
N ALA A 203 34.05 15.28 -3.72
CA ALA A 203 35.33 14.60 -3.92
C ALA A 203 35.75 14.55 -5.40
N SER A 204 34.81 14.29 -6.31
CA SER A 204 35.07 14.32 -7.76
C SER A 204 35.48 15.71 -8.27
N THR A 205 34.86 16.76 -7.70
CA THR A 205 35.20 18.15 -8.01
C THR A 205 36.60 18.48 -7.52
N SER A 206 36.95 18.09 -6.29
CA SER A 206 38.30 18.25 -5.74
C SER A 206 39.36 17.53 -6.57
N ALA A 207 39.08 16.32 -7.05
CA ALA A 207 39.99 15.58 -7.94
C ALA A 207 40.21 16.30 -9.27
N THR A 208 39.15 16.87 -9.86
CA THR A 208 39.24 17.68 -11.09
C THR A 208 40.08 18.94 -10.86
N ASN A 209 39.86 19.65 -9.75
CA ASN A 209 40.63 20.84 -9.40
C ASN A 209 42.12 20.52 -9.17
N ALA A 210 42.42 19.37 -8.57
CA ALA A 210 43.78 18.89 -8.42
C ALA A 210 44.44 18.61 -9.79
N GLY A 211 43.73 17.97 -10.72
CA GLY A 211 44.19 17.75 -12.10
C GLY A 211 44.46 19.06 -12.86
N ASN A 212 43.57 20.04 -12.71
CA ASN A 212 43.75 21.37 -13.31
C ASN A 212 44.99 22.08 -12.74
N SER A 213 45.20 21.97 -11.43
CA SER A 213 46.36 22.56 -10.74
C SER A 213 47.67 21.90 -11.18
N ALA A 214 47.69 20.57 -11.36
CA ALA A 214 48.84 19.84 -11.90
C ALA A 214 49.15 20.26 -13.34
N THR A 215 48.12 20.43 -14.18
CA THR A 215 48.28 20.91 -15.56
C THR A 215 48.85 22.32 -15.61
N ALA A 216 48.34 23.22 -14.76
CA ALA A 216 48.87 24.58 -14.63
C ALA A 216 50.33 24.59 -14.18
N ALA A 217 50.71 23.73 -13.22
CA ALA A 217 52.09 23.59 -12.78
C ALA A 217 53.02 23.11 -13.92
N SER A 218 52.58 22.14 -14.72
CA SER A 218 53.33 21.68 -15.90
C SER A 218 53.50 22.78 -16.96
N GLY A 219 52.46 23.61 -17.16
CA GLY A 219 52.51 24.77 -18.03
C GLY A 219 53.54 25.79 -17.57
N SER A 220 53.52 26.14 -16.27
CA SER A 220 54.49 27.05 -15.66
C SER A 220 55.93 26.51 -15.76
N ALA A 221 56.14 25.21 -15.58
CA ALA A 221 57.46 24.59 -15.75
C ALA A 221 57.97 24.69 -17.20
N SER A 222 57.09 24.47 -18.18
CA SER A 222 57.42 24.61 -19.61
C SER A 222 57.74 26.05 -20.00
N ALA A 223 56.99 27.01 -19.45
CA ALA A 223 57.24 28.44 -19.64
C ALA A 223 58.60 28.84 -19.04
N ALA A 224 58.93 28.35 -17.84
CA ALA A 224 60.22 28.59 -17.22
C ALA A 224 61.39 28.04 -18.05
N ALA A 225 61.26 26.82 -18.61
CA ALA A 225 62.28 26.23 -19.48
C ALA A 225 62.47 27.02 -20.78
N SER A 226 61.37 27.53 -21.35
CA SER A 226 61.40 28.38 -22.55
C SER A 226 62.10 29.70 -22.28
N SER A 227 61.79 30.35 -21.15
CA SER A 227 62.46 31.57 -20.71
C SER A 227 63.96 31.37 -20.47
N ALA A 228 64.37 30.23 -19.91
CA ALA A 228 65.79 29.88 -19.76
C ALA A 228 66.51 29.76 -21.11
N THR A 229 65.85 29.15 -22.10
CA THR A 229 66.38 29.03 -23.47
C THR A 229 66.47 30.38 -24.17
N ALA A 230 65.47 31.25 -23.96
CA ALA A 230 65.50 32.62 -24.47
C ALA A 230 66.66 33.42 -23.86
N ALA A 231 66.90 33.26 -22.55
CA ALA A 231 68.02 33.91 -21.87
C ALA A 231 69.39 33.45 -22.42
N SER A 232 69.58 32.14 -22.66
CA SER A 232 70.82 31.62 -23.26
C SER A 232 71.04 32.14 -24.69
N THR A 233 69.96 32.27 -25.46
CA THR A 233 70.01 32.84 -26.82
C THR A 233 70.41 34.31 -26.77
N SER A 234 69.81 35.09 -25.88
CA SER A 234 70.18 36.51 -25.68
C SER A 234 71.63 36.68 -25.27
N ALA A 235 72.17 35.81 -24.41
CA ALA A 235 73.59 35.83 -24.05
C ALA A 235 74.50 35.57 -25.27
N THR A 236 74.12 34.63 -26.14
CA THR A 236 74.85 34.34 -27.39
C THR A 236 74.81 35.52 -28.36
N ASN A 237 73.64 36.15 -28.51
CA ASN A 237 73.46 37.33 -29.36
C ASN A 237 74.27 38.53 -28.86
N ALA A 238 74.36 38.71 -27.54
CA ALA A 238 75.19 39.76 -26.93
C ALA A 238 76.68 39.55 -27.25
N ALA A 239 77.20 38.34 -27.09
CA ALA A 239 78.58 38.00 -27.42
C ALA A 239 78.88 38.17 -28.93
N THR A 240 77.92 37.81 -29.78
CA THR A 240 78.03 38.03 -31.24
C THR A 240 78.06 39.53 -31.57
N SER A 241 77.22 40.34 -30.90
CA SER A 241 77.19 41.79 -31.11
C SER A 241 78.48 42.47 -30.68
N GLU A 242 79.10 42.02 -29.59
CA GLU A 242 80.44 42.48 -29.17
C GLU A 242 81.49 42.20 -30.25
N THR A 243 81.48 40.99 -30.80
CA THR A 243 82.38 40.59 -31.90
C THR A 243 82.16 41.45 -33.14
N ASN A 244 80.90 41.64 -33.56
CA ASN A 244 80.56 42.45 -34.73
C ASN A 244 80.92 43.93 -34.54
N ALA A 245 80.75 44.47 -33.33
CA ALA A 245 81.16 45.83 -33.01
C ALA A 245 82.68 45.99 -33.12
N ALA A 246 83.46 45.02 -32.64
CA ALA A 246 84.92 45.04 -32.76
C ALA A 246 85.39 44.96 -34.23
N VAL A 247 84.75 44.12 -35.05
CA VAL A 247 85.01 44.03 -36.50
C VAL A 247 84.65 45.34 -37.19
N SER A 248 83.50 45.93 -36.88
CA SER A 248 83.04 47.19 -37.48
C SER A 248 83.94 48.38 -37.09
N ALA A 249 84.42 48.42 -35.85
CA ALA A 249 85.39 49.42 -35.40
C ALA A 249 86.72 49.28 -36.17
N THR A 250 87.18 48.05 -36.40
CA THR A 250 88.37 47.78 -37.22
C THR A 250 88.16 48.20 -38.69
N ALA A 251 87.00 47.89 -39.28
CA ALA A 251 86.67 48.27 -40.65
C ALA A 251 86.57 49.80 -40.83
N ALA A 252 85.98 50.52 -39.87
CA ALA A 252 85.88 51.98 -39.90
C ALA A 252 87.26 52.66 -39.74
N ALA A 253 88.16 52.10 -38.91
CA ALA A 253 89.54 52.58 -38.83
C ALA A 253 90.33 52.37 -40.14
N ASN A 254 89.93 51.38 -40.94
CA ASN A 254 90.57 51.01 -42.21
C ASN A 254 89.84 51.53 -43.45
N SER A 255 88.75 52.32 -43.34
CA SER A 255 88.10 52.90 -44.51
C SER A 255 88.95 54.04 -45.08
N ILE A 256 89.47 53.87 -46.30
CA ILE A 256 90.52 54.74 -46.87
C ILE A 256 89.92 55.85 -47.75
N ALA A 257 90.47 57.06 -47.58
CA ALA A 257 90.26 58.24 -48.40
C ALA A 257 90.55 58.01 -49.90
N ALA A 258 89.77 58.62 -50.79
CA ALA A 258 89.97 58.56 -52.24
C ALA A 258 91.45 58.83 -52.63
N LEU A 259 92.05 57.96 -53.45
CA LEU A 259 93.43 58.12 -53.90
C LEU A 259 93.51 59.07 -55.09
N GLY A 260 94.45 60.02 -55.05
CA GLY A 260 94.67 60.96 -56.15
C GLY A 260 95.58 60.38 -57.22
N TYR A 261 95.21 60.49 -58.50
CA TYR A 261 96.06 60.08 -59.63
C TYR A 261 96.00 61.08 -60.78
N THR A 262 97.04 61.06 -61.62
CA THR A 262 97.04 61.65 -62.95
C THR A 262 96.56 60.60 -63.96
N TYR A 263 95.59 60.92 -64.81
CA TYR A 263 95.18 59.99 -65.87
C TYR A 263 96.11 60.07 -67.07
N SER A 264 96.60 58.93 -67.56
CA SER A 264 97.37 58.83 -68.81
C SER A 264 96.54 58.17 -69.91
N THR A 265 96.65 58.69 -71.12
CA THR A 265 95.95 58.19 -72.32
C THR A 265 96.71 57.07 -73.03
N THR A 266 97.92 56.74 -72.57
CA THR A 266 98.66 55.56 -73.06
C THR A 266 98.01 54.27 -72.56
N THR A 267 98.13 53.17 -73.31
CA THR A 267 97.38 51.93 -73.01
C THR A 267 98.25 50.69 -72.83
N ALA A 268 99.58 50.84 -72.92
CA ALA A 268 100.50 49.71 -72.79
C ALA A 268 100.38 49.05 -71.40
N ASP A 269 100.72 47.78 -71.29
CA ASP A 269 100.85 47.11 -70.01
C ASP A 269 102.30 47.24 -69.50
N ALA A 270 102.54 48.28 -68.72
CA ALA A 270 103.82 48.63 -68.11
C ALA A 270 103.56 49.67 -67.01
N ASP A 271 104.59 50.06 -66.29
CA ASP A 271 104.50 51.14 -65.30
C ASP A 271 103.97 52.45 -65.95
N PRO A 272 102.87 53.04 -65.44
CA PRO A 272 102.36 54.34 -65.91
C PRO A 272 103.18 55.54 -65.46
N GLY A 273 104.11 55.36 -64.52
CA GLY A 273 104.94 56.39 -63.92
C GLY A 273 104.33 56.96 -62.65
N ASN A 274 105.18 57.52 -61.79
CA ASN A 274 104.82 57.97 -60.43
C ASN A 274 103.49 58.74 -60.38
N GLY A 275 102.55 58.30 -59.54
CA GLY A 275 101.30 59.01 -59.32
C GLY A 275 100.33 59.00 -60.51
N THR A 276 100.51 58.06 -61.44
CA THR A 276 99.73 57.98 -62.68
C THR A 276 98.92 56.69 -62.74
N LEU A 277 97.72 56.79 -63.31
CA LEU A 277 96.85 55.66 -63.63
C LEU A 277 96.54 55.69 -65.12
N ARG A 278 96.51 54.50 -65.75
CA ARG A 278 96.04 54.36 -67.12
C ARG A 278 95.14 53.14 -67.31
N LEU A 279 94.43 53.11 -68.42
CA LEU A 279 93.56 52.00 -68.81
C LEU A 279 94.16 51.28 -70.02
N ASN A 280 93.83 50.00 -70.20
CA ASN A 280 94.34 49.21 -71.32
C ASN A 280 93.67 49.51 -72.68
N ASN A 281 92.76 50.48 -72.74
CA ASN A 281 92.02 50.84 -73.94
C ASN A 281 91.93 52.35 -74.08
N ALA A 282 92.06 52.86 -75.31
CA ALA A 282 91.93 54.29 -75.61
C ALA A 282 90.49 54.79 -75.37
N THR A 283 89.50 53.90 -75.52
CA THR A 283 88.11 54.17 -75.15
C THR A 283 87.88 53.72 -73.72
N THR A 284 87.69 54.68 -72.81
CA THR A 284 87.51 54.47 -71.37
C THR A 284 86.41 53.43 -71.07
N ALA A 285 85.25 53.49 -71.75
CA ALA A 285 84.15 52.53 -71.57
C ALA A 285 84.45 51.09 -72.05
N SER A 286 85.52 50.88 -72.82
CA SER A 286 85.94 49.57 -73.31
C SER A 286 87.18 49.02 -72.59
N ALA A 287 87.60 49.69 -71.50
CA ALA A 287 88.71 49.23 -70.69
C ALA A 287 88.31 47.95 -69.93
N THR A 288 89.17 46.93 -70.02
CA THR A 288 89.05 45.67 -69.29
C THR A 288 90.15 45.51 -68.24
N ALA A 289 91.11 46.43 -68.21
CA ALA A 289 92.11 46.51 -67.16
C ALA A 289 92.52 47.96 -66.87
N ALA A 290 92.89 48.22 -65.61
CA ALA A 290 93.59 49.43 -65.19
C ALA A 290 95.00 49.08 -64.72
N TYR A 291 95.94 49.96 -65.02
CA TYR A 291 97.33 49.92 -64.56
C TYR A 291 97.57 51.15 -63.69
N ILE A 292 97.86 50.92 -62.41
CA ILE A 292 97.85 51.95 -61.37
C ILE A 292 99.22 51.99 -60.72
N ASP A 293 99.92 53.11 -60.80
CA ASP A 293 101.22 53.26 -60.15
C ASP A 293 101.15 52.94 -58.66
N ASN A 294 102.25 52.42 -58.12
CA ASN A 294 102.33 52.08 -56.69
C ASN A 294 102.39 53.31 -55.78
N LEU A 295 102.66 54.51 -56.33
CA LEU A 295 102.58 55.78 -55.63
C LEU A 295 101.31 56.53 -56.06
N ASP A 296 100.69 57.24 -55.13
CA ASP A 296 99.64 58.20 -55.47
C ASP A 296 100.24 59.49 -56.09
N ALA A 297 99.39 60.39 -56.56
CA ALA A 297 99.82 61.67 -57.14
C ALA A 297 100.52 62.62 -56.14
N SER A 298 100.53 62.30 -54.84
CA SER A 298 101.29 63.02 -53.81
C SER A 298 102.69 62.42 -53.60
N GLY A 299 102.98 61.27 -54.22
CA GLY A 299 104.22 60.51 -54.08
C GLY A 299 104.21 59.51 -52.91
N ALA A 300 103.07 59.26 -52.26
CA ALA A 300 102.95 58.30 -51.18
C ALA A 300 102.77 56.88 -51.74
N THR A 301 103.49 55.89 -51.20
CA THR A 301 103.29 54.49 -51.57
C THR A 301 101.94 53.98 -51.06
N VAL A 302 101.15 53.39 -51.95
CA VAL A 302 99.77 52.93 -51.68
C VAL A 302 99.54 51.45 -52.06
N THR A 303 100.61 50.67 -52.24
CA THR A 303 100.54 49.25 -52.63
C THR A 303 99.61 48.41 -51.78
N GLY A 304 99.69 48.52 -50.45
CA GLY A 304 98.82 47.76 -49.54
C GLY A 304 97.33 48.10 -49.70
N ILE A 305 97.02 49.32 -50.16
CA ILE A 305 95.65 49.76 -50.43
C ILE A 305 95.17 49.17 -51.76
N LEU A 306 96.03 49.20 -52.77
CA LEU A 306 95.73 48.64 -54.08
C LEU A 306 95.60 47.11 -54.03
N ASP A 307 96.39 46.44 -53.19
CA ASP A 307 96.32 44.98 -53.00
C ASP A 307 95.00 44.53 -52.36
N ALA A 308 94.45 45.29 -51.40
CA ALA A 308 93.19 44.96 -50.72
C ALA A 308 91.91 45.09 -51.60
N ILE A 309 92.05 45.56 -52.84
CA ILE A 309 90.93 45.73 -53.77
C ILE A 309 90.28 44.39 -54.13
N ASP A 310 91.00 43.26 -54.06
CA ASP A 310 90.46 41.96 -54.43
C ASP A 310 90.05 41.02 -53.28
N ASP A 311 90.22 41.37 -51.99
CA ASP A 311 89.98 40.35 -50.95
C ASP A 311 88.51 39.95 -50.78
N SER A 312 87.55 40.57 -51.50
CA SER A 312 86.14 40.16 -51.41
C SER A 312 85.97 38.75 -51.96
N THR A 313 85.24 37.92 -51.24
CA THR A 313 84.98 36.52 -51.66
C THR A 313 83.90 36.40 -52.74
N ASN A 314 83.23 37.51 -53.11
CA ASN A 314 82.29 37.53 -54.22
C ASN A 314 82.99 37.51 -55.59
N THR A 315 82.24 37.15 -56.64
CA THR A 315 82.74 37.14 -58.04
C THR A 315 83.02 38.55 -58.55
N VAL A 316 82.22 39.54 -58.14
CA VAL A 316 82.53 40.97 -58.25
C VAL A 316 83.13 41.42 -56.93
N LYS A 317 84.34 41.96 -56.96
CA LYS A 317 85.10 42.38 -55.78
C LYS A 317 84.62 43.71 -55.20
N GLY A 318 84.12 44.57 -56.07
CA GLY A 318 83.63 45.90 -55.75
C GLY A 318 83.56 46.77 -57.00
N GLN A 319 83.12 48.00 -56.81
CA GLN A 319 83.07 48.99 -57.88
C GLN A 319 84.23 49.98 -57.76
N LEU A 320 85.06 50.04 -58.81
CA LEU A 320 86.08 51.05 -59.00
C LEU A 320 85.46 52.25 -59.72
N THR A 321 85.54 53.42 -59.11
CA THR A 321 85.13 54.70 -59.70
C THR A 321 86.36 55.58 -59.94
N LEU A 322 86.56 55.96 -61.21
CA LEU A 322 87.51 56.98 -61.63
C LEU A 322 86.74 58.27 -61.90
N ARG A 323 86.96 59.32 -61.10
CA ARG A 323 86.19 60.57 -61.20
C ARG A 323 87.11 61.77 -61.32
N SER A 324 86.77 62.74 -62.16
CA SER A 324 87.48 64.02 -62.21
C SER A 324 87.36 64.77 -60.88
N LYS A 325 88.46 65.36 -60.41
CA LYS A 325 88.44 66.26 -59.25
C LYS A 325 87.76 67.59 -59.57
N ALA A 326 87.85 68.02 -60.82
CA ALA A 326 87.33 69.31 -61.26
C ALA A 326 85.83 69.28 -61.60
N SER A 327 85.26 68.11 -61.91
CA SER A 327 83.84 67.98 -62.23
C SER A 327 83.31 66.59 -61.88
N ALA A 328 82.27 66.56 -61.03
CA ALA A 328 81.60 65.31 -60.66
C ALA A 328 80.87 64.65 -61.85
N SER A 329 80.59 65.39 -62.93
CA SER A 329 79.92 64.89 -64.14
C SER A 329 80.84 64.04 -65.03
N ILE A 330 82.16 64.05 -64.77
CA ILE A 330 83.14 63.22 -65.47
C ILE A 330 83.54 62.08 -64.54
N ALA A 331 82.95 60.92 -64.75
CA ALA A 331 83.22 59.72 -63.96
C ALA A 331 83.05 58.46 -64.80
N TYR A 332 83.81 57.42 -64.45
CA TYR A 332 83.69 56.08 -65.01
C TYR A 332 83.71 55.05 -63.89
N VAL A 333 82.76 54.13 -63.92
CA VAL A 333 82.55 53.08 -62.93
C VAL A 333 82.73 51.71 -63.57
N TYR A 334 83.49 50.86 -62.89
CA TYR A 334 83.80 49.50 -63.32
C TYR A 334 83.58 48.53 -62.17
N ASN A 335 83.15 47.32 -62.46
CA ASN A 335 83.28 46.20 -61.53
C ASN A 335 84.74 45.71 -61.58
N VAL A 336 85.36 45.55 -60.43
CA VAL A 336 86.59 44.76 -60.32
C VAL A 336 86.19 43.30 -60.18
N THR A 337 86.68 42.42 -61.05
CA THR A 337 86.17 41.03 -61.16
C THR A 337 87.25 39.96 -60.99
N GLY A 338 88.51 40.35 -61.02
CA GLY A 338 89.66 39.44 -60.84
C GLY A 338 90.54 39.87 -59.67
N SER A 339 91.58 39.09 -59.43
CA SER A 339 92.61 39.43 -58.45
C SER A 339 93.47 40.61 -58.89
N VAL A 340 94.01 41.33 -57.91
CA VAL A 340 95.04 42.35 -58.14
C VAL A 340 96.32 41.65 -58.54
N VAL A 341 96.94 42.07 -59.64
CA VAL A 341 98.23 41.50 -60.11
C VAL A 341 99.33 42.53 -59.94
N ASP A 342 100.45 42.11 -59.34
CA ASP A 342 101.67 42.93 -59.21
C ASP A 342 102.39 43.05 -60.55
N GLY A 343 102.60 44.29 -61.02
CA GLY A 343 103.57 44.62 -62.05
C GLY A 343 104.70 45.42 -61.41
N THR A 344 105.96 45.22 -61.82
CA THR A 344 107.09 45.96 -61.22
C THR A 344 106.85 47.48 -61.30
N GLY A 345 106.54 48.11 -60.16
CA GLY A 345 106.22 49.54 -60.04
C GLY A 345 104.71 49.89 -59.98
N TYR A 346 103.79 48.95 -60.26
CA TYR A 346 102.35 49.23 -60.39
C TYR A 346 101.44 48.03 -60.04
N ARG A 347 100.12 48.24 -59.99
CA ARG A 347 99.10 47.18 -59.86
C ARG A 347 98.18 47.11 -61.07
N LYS A 348 97.76 45.89 -61.41
CA LYS A 348 96.78 45.63 -62.46
C LYS A 348 95.46 45.20 -61.85
N LEU A 349 94.39 45.87 -62.26
CA LEU A 349 93.02 45.48 -61.91
C LEU A 349 92.29 44.96 -63.14
N THR A 350 91.54 43.86 -62.98
CA THR A 350 90.64 43.35 -64.03
C THR A 350 89.28 44.00 -63.91
N LEU A 351 88.86 44.70 -64.95
CA LEU A 351 87.69 45.57 -64.96
C LEU A 351 86.60 45.06 -65.91
N SER A 352 85.34 45.27 -65.51
CA SER A 352 84.17 45.20 -66.38
C SER A 352 83.43 46.52 -66.30
N TYR A 353 83.29 47.22 -67.43
CA TYR A 353 82.60 48.50 -67.47
C TYR A 353 81.14 48.42 -67.02
N ILE A 354 80.69 49.44 -66.30
CA ILE A 354 79.29 49.60 -65.86
C ILE A 354 78.69 50.85 -66.48
N SER A 355 79.27 52.01 -66.19
CA SER A 355 78.75 53.30 -66.65
C SER A 355 79.84 54.37 -66.63
N GLY A 356 79.64 55.46 -67.37
CA GLY A 356 80.52 56.62 -67.33
C GLY A 356 80.33 57.60 -68.48
N SER A 357 80.77 58.84 -68.28
CA SER A 357 80.60 59.95 -69.22
C SER A 357 81.74 60.96 -69.15
N GLY A 358 81.96 61.69 -70.24
CA GLY A 358 82.99 62.74 -70.35
C GLY A 358 84.39 62.21 -70.64
N SER A 359 85.42 63.07 -70.58
CA SER A 359 86.82 62.68 -70.78
C SER A 359 87.61 62.84 -69.49
N LEU A 360 88.26 61.77 -69.02
CA LEU A 360 89.08 61.82 -67.81
C LEU A 360 90.23 62.82 -67.98
N PRO A 361 90.44 63.76 -67.04
CA PRO A 361 91.44 64.81 -67.16
C PRO A 361 92.86 64.26 -67.02
N THR A 362 93.74 64.66 -67.94
CA THR A 362 95.17 64.31 -67.93
C THR A 362 96.04 65.30 -67.15
N THR A 363 95.42 66.29 -66.49
CA THR A 363 96.12 67.22 -65.60
C THR A 363 96.67 66.47 -64.39
N THR A 364 97.85 66.89 -63.90
CA THR A 364 98.47 66.29 -62.71
C THR A 364 97.48 66.20 -61.55
N ASN A 365 97.38 65.02 -60.92
CA ASN A 365 96.46 64.74 -59.82
C ASN A 365 94.98 65.05 -60.15
N GLY A 366 94.58 64.92 -61.42
CA GLY A 366 93.29 65.34 -61.94
C GLY A 366 92.12 64.41 -61.61
N ILE A 367 92.38 63.19 -61.15
CA ILE A 367 91.32 62.21 -60.84
C ILE A 367 91.39 61.67 -59.42
N TRP A 368 90.23 61.29 -58.91
CA TRP A 368 90.06 60.43 -57.74
C TRP A 368 89.86 58.99 -58.22
N LEU A 369 90.61 58.07 -57.63
CA LEU A 369 90.34 56.65 -57.62
C LEU A 369 89.60 56.32 -56.31
N ILE A 370 88.39 55.81 -56.45
CA ILE A 370 87.52 55.42 -55.35
C ILE A 370 87.16 53.95 -55.56
N PHE A 371 87.23 53.14 -54.52
CA PHE A 371 86.83 51.74 -54.59
C PHE A 371 85.82 51.42 -53.49
N ASP A 372 84.62 51.00 -53.89
CA ASP A 372 83.57 50.52 -53.01
C ASP A 372 83.56 48.99 -53.05
N ARG A 373 84.15 48.36 -52.04
CA ARG A 373 84.25 46.91 -51.94
C ARG A 373 82.87 46.26 -51.78
N THR A 374 82.62 45.15 -52.48
CA THR A 374 81.47 44.27 -52.21
C THR A 374 81.74 43.47 -50.93
N GLY A 375 80.79 43.42 -49.99
CA GLY A 375 80.92 42.62 -48.77
C GLY A 375 81.26 41.15 -49.04
N ASP A 376 81.68 40.39 -48.04
CA ASP A 376 81.98 38.97 -48.24
C ASP A 376 80.70 38.16 -48.50
N LYS A 377 80.78 37.05 -49.24
CA LYS A 377 79.64 36.16 -49.52
C LYS A 377 79.06 35.62 -48.19
N GLY A 378 77.76 35.76 -47.97
CA GLY A 378 77.07 35.19 -46.80
C GLY A 378 77.05 33.64 -46.81
N ALA A 379 76.99 33.01 -45.64
CA ALA A 379 76.92 31.55 -45.52
C ALA A 379 75.61 31.01 -46.12
N ASP A 380 75.70 30.05 -47.03
CA ASP A 380 74.55 29.49 -47.76
C ASP A 380 73.55 28.78 -46.80
N GLY A 381 72.38 29.38 -46.58
CA GLY A 381 71.11 28.67 -46.27
C GLY A 381 70.98 27.81 -45.00
N ALA A 382 71.97 27.70 -44.12
CA ALA A 382 71.88 26.94 -42.86
C ALA A 382 71.17 27.73 -41.74
N GLY A 383 70.02 28.34 -42.04
CA GLY A 383 69.22 29.05 -41.05
C GLY A 383 68.63 28.08 -40.04
N THR A 384 68.74 28.38 -38.74
CA THR A 384 68.29 27.57 -37.60
C THR A 384 66.75 27.42 -37.46
N GLY A 385 65.98 27.54 -38.55
CA GLY A 385 64.52 27.75 -38.53
C GLY A 385 63.64 26.75 -39.32
N ASP A 386 64.20 25.86 -40.13
CA ASP A 386 63.38 24.97 -40.99
C ASP A 386 62.85 23.72 -40.26
N PHE A 387 61.65 23.26 -40.67
CA PHE A 387 61.06 22.00 -40.20
C PHE A 387 61.64 20.81 -40.97
N SER A 388 62.40 19.95 -40.29
CA SER A 388 62.90 18.69 -40.81
C SER A 388 61.89 17.57 -40.53
N GLY A 389 61.42 16.88 -41.56
CA GLY A 389 60.51 15.74 -41.42
C GLY A 389 61.15 14.52 -40.75
N PRO A 390 60.35 13.52 -40.32
CA PRO A 390 60.89 12.29 -39.73
C PRO A 390 61.79 11.54 -40.71
N ALA A 391 62.90 10.98 -40.23
CA ALA A 391 63.76 10.10 -41.03
C ALA A 391 63.08 8.78 -41.44
N SER A 392 61.96 8.43 -40.80
CA SER A 392 61.22 7.18 -40.95
C SER A 392 59.73 7.41 -41.18
N SER A 393 59.36 8.35 -42.04
CA SER A 393 57.95 8.65 -42.34
C SER A 393 57.28 7.49 -43.10
N VAL A 394 56.17 7.00 -42.57
CA VAL A 394 55.27 6.05 -43.24
C VAL A 394 54.04 6.78 -43.78
N THR A 395 53.53 6.38 -44.93
CA THR A 395 52.33 6.95 -45.55
C THR A 395 51.11 6.82 -44.64
N ASP A 396 50.26 7.85 -44.60
CA ASP A 396 49.03 7.94 -43.79
C ASP A 396 49.23 8.05 -42.26
N ASN A 397 50.48 8.02 -41.78
CA ASN A 397 50.76 8.27 -40.37
C ASN A 397 50.79 9.76 -40.03
N ILE A 398 50.32 10.09 -38.83
CA ILE A 398 50.34 11.46 -38.31
C ILE A 398 51.77 11.84 -37.92
N VAL A 399 52.28 12.94 -38.48
CA VAL A 399 53.57 13.52 -38.04
C VAL A 399 53.36 14.33 -36.77
N THR A 400 54.19 14.07 -35.77
CA THR A 400 54.21 14.81 -34.50
C THR A 400 55.57 15.44 -34.29
N PHE A 401 55.71 16.35 -33.32
CA PHE A 401 57.02 16.94 -33.03
C PHE A 401 57.90 15.94 -32.28
N ALA A 402 59.13 15.75 -32.78
CA ALA A 402 60.16 14.94 -32.16
C ALA A 402 60.76 15.61 -30.91
N SER A 403 60.64 16.94 -30.82
CA SER A 403 61.10 17.72 -29.67
C SER A 403 60.26 18.99 -29.49
N THR A 404 60.45 19.66 -28.36
CA THR A 404 59.81 20.94 -28.03
C THR A 404 60.29 22.12 -28.88
N THR A 405 61.34 21.93 -29.69
CA THR A 405 61.91 22.99 -30.55
C THR A 405 61.03 23.32 -31.76
N GLY A 406 60.06 22.46 -32.09
CA GLY A 406 59.19 22.61 -33.26
C GLY A 406 59.87 22.37 -34.61
N LYS A 407 61.16 22.01 -34.62
CA LYS A 407 61.99 21.93 -35.84
C LYS A 407 62.17 20.52 -36.39
N ALA A 408 61.88 19.50 -35.59
CA ALA A 408 62.02 18.10 -35.98
C ALA A 408 60.67 17.38 -35.86
N GLY A 409 60.24 16.73 -36.94
CA GLY A 409 59.12 15.82 -36.97
C GLY A 409 59.53 14.40 -36.57
N LYS A 410 58.64 13.65 -35.92
CA LYS A 410 58.69 12.19 -35.76
C LYS A 410 57.40 11.58 -36.28
N ASP A 411 57.49 10.34 -36.75
CA ASP A 411 56.29 9.54 -37.02
C ASP A 411 55.65 9.17 -35.68
N SER A 412 54.34 9.39 -35.54
CA SER A 412 53.59 8.96 -34.35
C SER A 412 53.39 7.45 -34.27
N GLY A 413 53.54 6.73 -35.39
CA GLY A 413 53.15 5.32 -35.52
C GLY A 413 51.63 5.12 -35.60
N VAL A 414 50.85 6.20 -35.61
CA VAL A 414 49.39 6.18 -35.67
C VAL A 414 48.95 6.58 -37.07
N ALA A 415 48.39 5.60 -37.79
CA ALA A 415 47.73 5.85 -39.07
C ALA A 415 46.43 6.63 -38.85
N VAL A 416 46.12 7.62 -39.70
CA VAL A 416 44.87 8.39 -39.64
C VAL A 416 43.66 7.45 -39.71
N SER A 417 43.76 6.39 -40.51
CA SER A 417 42.77 5.31 -40.63
C SER A 417 42.51 4.49 -39.35
N SER A 418 43.39 4.54 -38.35
CA SER A 418 43.21 3.86 -37.05
C SER A 418 42.40 4.66 -36.02
N LEU A 419 42.07 5.92 -36.32
CA LEU A 419 41.29 6.79 -35.45
C LEU A 419 39.78 6.60 -35.66
N ALA A 420 38.99 6.72 -34.59
CA ALA A 420 37.54 6.60 -34.66
C ALA A 420 36.90 7.77 -35.45
N PRO A 421 35.95 7.50 -36.37
CA PRO A 421 35.22 8.56 -37.09
C PRO A 421 34.38 9.44 -36.15
N LYS A 422 34.25 10.74 -36.48
CA LYS A 422 33.40 11.68 -35.71
C LYS A 422 31.90 11.33 -35.78
N ALA A 423 31.44 10.80 -36.91
CA ALA A 423 30.05 10.39 -37.11
C ALA A 423 29.94 8.87 -36.96
N SER A 424 29.06 8.41 -36.06
CA SER A 424 28.76 7.00 -35.83
C SER A 424 30.00 6.10 -35.65
N PRO A 425 30.88 6.40 -34.68
CA PRO A 425 32.02 5.54 -34.41
C PRO A 425 31.54 4.13 -34.03
N ALA A 426 32.09 3.10 -34.68
CA ALA A 426 31.95 1.74 -34.22
C ALA A 426 32.91 1.52 -33.04
N LEU A 427 32.37 1.38 -31.83
CA LEU A 427 33.17 1.10 -30.63
C LEU A 427 33.49 -0.39 -30.59
N THR A 428 34.78 -0.75 -30.63
CA THR A 428 35.25 -2.13 -30.43
C THR A 428 35.72 -2.35 -28.98
N GLY A 429 35.58 -3.56 -28.44
CA GLY A 429 35.90 -3.89 -27.05
C GLY A 429 34.76 -3.59 -26.07
N THR A 430 35.08 -3.32 -24.81
CA THR A 430 34.11 -2.93 -23.75
C THR A 430 34.27 -1.45 -23.40
N PRO A 431 33.60 -0.52 -24.10
CA PRO A 431 33.72 0.91 -23.82
C PRO A 431 33.21 1.24 -22.41
N THR A 432 33.97 2.05 -21.66
CA THR A 432 33.55 2.58 -20.36
C THR A 432 32.92 3.96 -20.53
N ALA A 433 31.85 4.25 -19.80
CA ALA A 433 31.20 5.55 -19.75
C ALA A 433 30.81 5.89 -18.30
N PRO A 434 30.71 7.18 -17.93
CA PRO A 434 30.18 7.57 -16.63
C PRO A 434 28.73 7.09 -16.47
N THR A 435 28.41 6.48 -15.32
CA THR A 435 27.04 6.05 -15.01
C THR A 435 26.16 7.27 -14.72
N ALA A 436 25.09 7.44 -15.50
CA ALA A 436 24.14 8.52 -15.32
C ALA A 436 23.35 8.37 -14.01
N ALA A 437 22.79 9.46 -13.51
CA ALA A 437 21.82 9.42 -12.41
C ALA A 437 20.46 8.87 -12.91
N ALA A 438 19.74 8.15 -12.05
CA ALA A 438 18.41 7.59 -12.36
C ALA A 438 17.46 8.66 -12.92
N GLY A 439 16.68 8.31 -13.96
CA GLY A 439 15.74 9.22 -14.61
C GLY A 439 16.34 10.15 -15.70
N THR A 440 17.65 10.09 -15.96
CA THR A 440 18.29 10.86 -17.05
C THR A 440 17.76 10.43 -18.42
N ASN A 441 17.28 11.36 -19.25
CA ASN A 441 16.73 11.10 -20.59
C ASN A 441 17.46 11.90 -21.70
N SER A 442 18.75 11.64 -21.88
CA SER A 442 19.60 12.38 -22.82
C SER A 442 20.15 11.47 -23.93
N THR A 443 21.03 12.03 -24.78
CA THR A 443 21.77 11.30 -25.82
C THR A 443 23.02 10.57 -25.30
N GLN A 444 23.22 10.52 -23.98
CA GLN A 444 24.33 9.79 -23.36
C GLN A 444 24.19 8.28 -23.54
N ILE A 445 25.31 7.57 -23.74
CA ILE A 445 25.35 6.10 -23.74
C ILE A 445 24.94 5.59 -22.34
N ALA A 446 23.92 4.74 -22.28
CA ALA A 446 23.50 4.10 -21.04
C ALA A 446 24.51 3.02 -20.62
N THR A 447 25.07 3.12 -19.40
CA THR A 447 25.90 2.06 -18.82
C THR A 447 25.02 0.90 -18.34
N THR A 448 25.59 -0.30 -18.24
CA THR A 448 24.90 -1.45 -17.62
C THR A 448 24.43 -1.14 -16.20
N ALA A 449 25.24 -0.42 -15.41
CA ALA A 449 24.85 0.00 -14.07
C ALA A 449 23.64 0.96 -14.05
N TYR A 450 23.54 1.89 -15.02
CA TYR A 450 22.38 2.77 -15.14
C TYR A 450 21.10 1.98 -15.47
N VAL A 451 21.20 1.02 -16.40
CA VAL A 451 20.06 0.15 -16.76
C VAL A 451 19.63 -0.70 -15.56
N ASP A 452 20.58 -1.29 -14.85
CA ASP A 452 20.29 -2.20 -13.73
C ASP A 452 19.65 -1.49 -12.53
N THR A 453 19.94 -0.20 -12.34
CA THR A 453 19.35 0.61 -11.25
C THR A 453 18.00 1.24 -11.60
N THR A 454 17.64 1.32 -12.88
CA THR A 454 16.41 2.01 -13.33
C THR A 454 15.22 1.06 -13.49
N PHE A 455 15.46 -0.23 -13.71
CA PHE A 455 14.40 -1.22 -13.96
C PHE A 455 14.27 -2.23 -12.82
N ALA A 456 13.04 -2.65 -12.52
CA ALA A 456 12.81 -3.74 -11.58
C ALA A 456 13.28 -5.09 -12.16
N PRO A 457 13.80 -6.02 -11.33
CA PRO A 457 14.18 -7.35 -11.77
C PRO A 457 13.03 -8.07 -12.48
N LYS A 458 13.33 -8.75 -13.60
CA LYS A 458 12.33 -9.52 -14.37
C LYS A 458 11.73 -10.67 -13.56
N ALA A 459 12.54 -11.29 -12.70
CA ALA A 459 12.12 -12.38 -11.84
C ALA A 459 11.82 -11.85 -10.44
N SER A 460 10.60 -12.08 -9.95
CA SER A 460 10.17 -11.76 -8.58
C SER A 460 10.51 -10.34 -8.11
N PRO A 461 10.04 -9.28 -8.81
CA PRO A 461 10.28 -7.92 -8.36
C PRO A 461 9.60 -7.66 -7.00
N THR A 462 10.33 -7.02 -6.09
CA THR A 462 9.75 -6.47 -4.85
C THR A 462 9.35 -5.02 -5.12
N PHE A 463 8.05 -4.73 -5.09
CA PHE A 463 7.54 -3.35 -5.23
C PHE A 463 7.64 -2.60 -3.89
N THR A 464 8.05 -1.34 -3.94
CA THR A 464 8.04 -0.41 -2.79
C THR A 464 7.03 0.71 -3.01
N GLY A 465 6.59 1.37 -1.92
CA GLY A 465 5.54 2.40 -1.98
C GLY A 465 4.14 1.81 -2.22
N THR A 466 3.28 2.57 -2.93
CA THR A 466 1.91 2.16 -3.29
C THR A 466 1.85 1.90 -4.81
N PRO A 467 2.22 0.69 -5.29
CA PRO A 467 2.23 0.39 -6.71
C PRO A 467 0.83 0.47 -7.32
N ALA A 468 0.69 1.19 -8.42
CA ALA A 468 -0.53 1.24 -9.23
C ALA A 468 -0.46 0.16 -10.32
N ALA A 469 -1.54 -0.60 -10.47
CA ALA A 469 -1.70 -1.57 -11.55
C ALA A 469 -3.10 -1.42 -12.17
N PRO A 470 -3.30 -1.81 -13.45
CA PRO A 470 -4.62 -1.83 -14.05
C PRO A 470 -5.59 -2.73 -13.27
N THR A 471 -6.80 -2.23 -13.00
CA THR A 471 -7.85 -3.05 -12.34
C THR A 471 -8.42 -4.04 -13.34
N ALA A 472 -8.24 -5.33 -13.06
CA ALA A 472 -8.79 -6.41 -13.88
C ALA A 472 -10.34 -6.40 -13.85
N SER A 473 -10.96 -6.90 -14.92
CA SER A 473 -12.40 -7.14 -14.96
C SER A 473 -12.81 -8.25 -13.99
N ALA A 474 -14.04 -8.19 -13.46
CA ALA A 474 -14.57 -9.21 -12.56
C ALA A 474 -14.52 -10.62 -13.19
N GLY A 475 -14.16 -11.63 -12.40
CA GLY A 475 -14.01 -13.02 -12.86
C GLY A 475 -12.66 -13.37 -13.51
N THR A 476 -11.73 -12.42 -13.63
CA THR A 476 -10.37 -12.69 -14.14
C THR A 476 -9.61 -13.67 -13.24
N ASN A 477 -9.02 -14.73 -13.83
CA ASN A 477 -8.28 -15.80 -13.13
C ASN A 477 -6.88 -16.06 -13.70
N THR A 478 -6.18 -14.99 -14.12
CA THR A 478 -4.83 -15.06 -14.69
C THR A 478 -3.74 -14.77 -13.65
N THR A 479 -2.47 -14.82 -14.05
CA THR A 479 -1.32 -14.47 -13.21
C THR A 479 -1.11 -12.95 -13.04
N GLN A 480 -2.08 -12.12 -13.42
CA GLN A 480 -2.04 -10.67 -13.18
C GLN A 480 -2.11 -10.36 -11.68
N ILE A 481 -1.46 -9.27 -11.26
CA ILE A 481 -1.56 -8.76 -9.89
C ILE A 481 -2.98 -8.25 -9.64
N ALA A 482 -3.62 -8.69 -8.55
CA ALA A 482 -4.93 -8.21 -8.15
C ALA A 482 -4.81 -6.82 -7.48
N THR A 483 -5.57 -5.83 -7.97
CA THR A 483 -5.65 -4.51 -7.34
C THR A 483 -6.62 -4.53 -6.16
N THR A 484 -6.48 -3.56 -5.24
CA THR A 484 -7.42 -3.39 -4.12
C THR A 484 -8.86 -3.15 -4.59
N ALA A 485 -9.05 -2.48 -5.74
CA ALA A 485 -10.36 -2.29 -6.36
C ALA A 485 -10.98 -3.61 -6.84
N PHE A 486 -10.19 -4.50 -7.47
CA PHE A 486 -10.67 -5.83 -7.88
C PHE A 486 -11.07 -6.69 -6.66
N VAL A 487 -10.24 -6.71 -5.62
CA VAL A 487 -10.52 -7.47 -4.39
C VAL A 487 -11.75 -6.92 -3.68
N LYS A 488 -11.89 -5.59 -3.59
CA LYS A 488 -13.08 -4.95 -3.02
C LYS A 488 -14.33 -5.31 -3.80
N ALA A 489 -14.30 -5.25 -5.14
CA ALA A 489 -15.43 -5.66 -5.97
C ALA A 489 -15.79 -7.14 -5.76
N ALA A 490 -14.80 -8.04 -5.67
CA ALA A 490 -15.05 -9.46 -5.39
C ALA A 490 -15.66 -9.68 -3.99
N ILE A 491 -15.16 -8.97 -2.98
CA ILE A 491 -15.69 -9.00 -1.61
C ILE A 491 -17.11 -8.43 -1.56
N ASP A 492 -17.38 -7.34 -2.28
CA ASP A 492 -18.71 -6.73 -2.38
C ASP A 492 -19.69 -7.64 -3.12
N VAL A 493 -19.24 -8.50 -4.04
CA VAL A 493 -20.08 -9.57 -4.62
C VAL A 493 -20.40 -10.66 -3.58
N VAL A 494 -19.47 -11.02 -2.71
CA VAL A 494 -19.73 -11.98 -1.62
C VAL A 494 -20.65 -11.37 -0.55
N LEU A 495 -20.43 -10.11 -0.19
CA LEU A 495 -21.18 -9.36 0.82
C LEU A 495 -22.52 -8.82 0.29
N GLY A 496 -22.64 -8.54 -1.00
CA GLY A 496 -23.89 -8.17 -1.68
C GLY A 496 -24.64 -9.37 -2.27
N GLY A 497 -23.98 -10.52 -2.33
CA GLY A 497 -24.53 -11.84 -2.63
C GLY A 497 -25.08 -12.57 -1.40
N VAL A 498 -25.03 -11.96 -0.21
CA VAL A 498 -25.88 -12.37 0.92
C VAL A 498 -27.33 -12.01 0.58
N SER A 499 -27.92 -12.91 -0.21
CA SER A 499 -29.29 -12.89 -0.69
C SER A 499 -30.31 -12.57 0.42
N SER A 500 -31.52 -12.23 -0.01
CA SER A 500 -32.76 -12.17 0.77
C SER A 500 -33.03 -13.37 1.70
N ALA A 501 -32.19 -14.42 1.73
CA ALA A 501 -32.19 -15.44 2.78
C ALA A 501 -31.66 -14.95 4.14
N PHE A 502 -30.89 -13.85 4.20
CA PHE A 502 -30.54 -13.15 5.44
C PHE A 502 -31.48 -11.95 5.74
N ASP A 503 -32.54 -11.77 4.94
CA ASP A 503 -33.72 -10.97 5.33
C ASP A 503 -34.40 -11.57 6.56
N THR A 504 -34.06 -12.80 6.97
CA THR A 504 -34.60 -13.46 8.17
C THR A 504 -34.57 -12.61 9.44
N LEU A 505 -33.57 -11.76 9.68
CA LEU A 505 -33.58 -10.87 10.86
C LEU A 505 -34.52 -9.67 10.70
N SER A 506 -34.65 -9.14 9.48
CA SER A 506 -35.53 -8.01 9.15
C SER A 506 -37.00 -8.48 9.01
N GLU A 507 -37.22 -9.68 8.47
CA GLU A 507 -38.46 -10.45 8.52
C GLU A 507 -38.81 -10.90 9.94
N ILE A 508 -37.85 -11.25 10.81
CA ILE A 508 -38.11 -11.49 12.25
C ILE A 508 -38.60 -10.19 12.90
N VAL A 509 -37.94 -9.07 12.65
CA VAL A 509 -38.34 -7.76 13.18
C VAL A 509 -39.70 -7.31 12.63
N ALA A 510 -40.01 -7.60 11.36
CA ALA A 510 -41.32 -7.35 10.76
C ALA A 510 -42.40 -8.35 11.23
N SER A 511 -42.03 -9.60 11.53
CA SER A 511 -42.91 -10.67 12.02
C SER A 511 -43.19 -10.58 13.52
N MET A 512 -42.45 -9.76 14.27
CA MET A 512 -42.77 -9.46 15.67
C MET A 512 -44.07 -8.64 15.83
N VAL A 513 -44.75 -8.29 14.72
CA VAL A 513 -46.15 -7.82 14.73
C VAL A 513 -47.03 -8.60 13.72
N ARG A 514 -47.45 -9.80 14.17
CA ARG A 514 -48.69 -10.56 13.89
C ARG A 514 -48.93 -11.19 12.50
N LYS A 515 -48.88 -12.54 12.48
CA LYS A 515 -49.66 -13.40 11.56
C LYS A 515 -50.63 -14.26 12.37
N ASP A 516 -51.81 -14.47 11.80
CA ASP A 516 -53.09 -14.92 12.41
C ASP A 516 -53.17 -16.41 12.84
N ALA A 517 -52.04 -17.10 12.99
CA ALA A 517 -52.04 -18.52 13.34
C ALA A 517 -50.75 -18.93 14.05
N ASP A 518 -50.65 -18.66 15.35
CA ASP A 518 -50.32 -19.68 16.36
C ASP A 518 -49.98 -19.05 17.73
N THR A 519 -50.86 -19.36 18.69
CA THR A 519 -50.65 -19.52 20.15
C THR A 519 -50.40 -18.32 21.08
N THR A 520 -51.41 -18.12 21.94
CA THR A 520 -51.40 -17.56 23.32
C THR A 520 -50.99 -16.10 23.54
N LEU A 521 -52.02 -15.24 23.62
CA LEU A 521 -51.99 -13.95 24.32
C LEU A 521 -51.70 -14.20 25.81
N THR A 522 -50.47 -13.93 26.26
CA THR A 522 -50.09 -14.01 27.68
C THR A 522 -50.61 -12.80 28.49
N ALA A 523 -51.16 -11.78 27.82
CA ALA A 523 -51.92 -10.68 28.39
C ALA A 523 -53.02 -10.21 27.42
N GLY A 524 -54.08 -9.59 27.94
CA GLY A 524 -55.25 -9.17 27.16
C GLY A 524 -54.94 -8.20 26.02
N TYR A 525 -55.76 -8.22 24.97
CA TYR A 525 -55.70 -7.30 23.85
C TYR A 525 -56.33 -5.95 24.23
N PHE A 526 -55.54 -4.87 24.24
CA PHE A 526 -56.07 -3.50 24.33
C PHE A 526 -56.50 -3.05 22.92
N GLY A 527 -57.81 -2.91 22.71
CA GLY A 527 -58.36 -2.28 21.51
C GLY A 527 -58.61 -0.79 21.73
N THR A 528 -58.26 0.05 20.76
CA THR A 528 -58.66 1.46 20.73
C THR A 528 -60.14 1.56 20.33
N ASP A 529 -60.97 2.22 21.14
CA ASP A 529 -62.38 2.45 20.79
C ASP A 529 -62.49 3.44 19.62
N VAL A 530 -63.30 3.11 18.61
CA VAL A 530 -63.55 3.97 17.45
C VAL A 530 -64.94 4.60 17.58
N SER A 531 -64.99 5.92 17.72
CA SER A 531 -66.26 6.64 17.79
C SER A 531 -66.89 6.84 16.41
N ASP A 532 -68.09 6.33 16.22
CA ASP A 532 -68.96 6.58 15.07
C ASP A 532 -69.80 7.85 15.20
N GLY A 533 -69.72 8.55 16.34
CA GLY A 533 -70.42 9.80 16.58
C GLY A 533 -71.95 9.66 16.69
N THR A 534 -72.64 10.78 16.50
CA THR A 534 -74.08 10.94 16.77
C THR A 534 -74.95 10.60 15.56
N LYS A 535 -76.00 9.80 15.76
CA LYS A 535 -76.99 9.41 14.75
C LYS A 535 -78.33 10.07 15.08
N SER A 536 -78.77 10.99 14.23
CA SER A 536 -80.02 11.76 14.42
C SER A 536 -81.10 11.43 13.37
N SER A 537 -80.72 10.82 12.25
CA SER A 537 -81.62 10.32 11.21
C SER A 537 -80.87 9.37 10.26
N GLY A 538 -81.58 8.74 9.32
CA GLY A 538 -80.96 7.95 8.24
C GLY A 538 -80.58 6.52 8.65
N THR A 539 -79.58 5.94 7.97
CA THR A 539 -79.09 4.58 8.22
C THR A 539 -77.65 4.60 8.75
N TYR A 540 -77.43 3.96 9.90
CA TYR A 540 -76.11 3.73 10.47
C TYR A 540 -75.65 2.31 10.15
N THR A 541 -74.56 2.20 9.37
CA THR A 541 -73.93 0.92 9.00
C THR A 541 -72.53 0.86 9.62
N PRO A 542 -72.36 0.27 10.82
CA PRO A 542 -71.04 0.14 11.44
C PRO A 542 -70.09 -0.71 10.57
N SER A 543 -68.77 -0.51 10.71
CA SER A 543 -67.76 -1.28 9.98
C SER A 543 -66.68 -1.82 10.94
N PRO A 544 -66.31 -3.11 10.84
CA PRO A 544 -65.16 -3.65 11.58
C PRO A 544 -63.82 -3.06 11.11
N ALA A 545 -63.77 -2.40 9.95
CA ALA A 545 -62.57 -1.72 9.50
C ALA A 545 -62.24 -0.54 10.44
N GLY A 546 -60.99 -0.47 10.88
CA GLY A 546 -60.48 0.55 11.81
C GLY A 546 -60.55 0.17 13.29
N GLY A 547 -61.30 -0.87 13.67
CA GLY A 547 -61.37 -1.36 15.05
C GLY A 547 -62.68 -2.07 15.37
N ASN A 548 -62.60 -3.11 16.20
CA ASN A 548 -63.75 -3.94 16.57
C ASN A 548 -64.51 -3.45 17.80
N PHE A 549 -63.96 -2.48 18.55
CA PHE A 549 -64.63 -1.81 19.65
C PHE A 549 -65.03 -0.40 19.20
N ARG A 550 -66.31 -0.08 19.32
CA ARG A 550 -66.89 1.14 18.77
C ARG A 550 -67.84 1.81 19.75
N SER A 551 -68.04 3.11 19.56
CA SER A 551 -69.03 3.88 20.31
C SER A 551 -69.88 4.77 19.41
N ALA A 552 -71.18 4.91 19.71
CA ALA A 552 -72.10 5.77 18.98
C ALA A 552 -73.14 6.42 19.92
N THR A 553 -73.78 7.49 19.45
CA THR A 553 -74.85 8.19 20.20
C THR A 553 -76.16 8.24 19.41
N ASN A 554 -77.28 7.82 19.99
CA ASN A 554 -78.62 7.93 19.40
C ASN A 554 -79.28 9.25 19.82
N ASN A 555 -79.51 10.15 18.87
CA ASN A 555 -80.16 11.46 19.07
C ASN A 555 -81.30 11.72 18.06
N GLY A 556 -81.91 10.66 17.53
CA GLY A 556 -83.09 10.76 16.68
C GLY A 556 -83.43 9.43 16.01
N ALA A 557 -84.63 9.31 15.44
CA ALA A 557 -85.09 8.06 14.87
C ALA A 557 -84.27 7.68 13.62
N HIS A 558 -83.69 6.48 13.61
CA HIS A 558 -82.80 6.03 12.54
C HIS A 558 -82.82 4.48 12.43
N THR A 559 -82.18 3.97 11.38
CA THR A 559 -82.03 2.53 11.15
C THR A 559 -80.60 2.09 11.41
N LEU A 560 -80.40 1.08 12.27
CA LEU A 560 -79.15 0.35 12.40
C LEU A 560 -79.12 -0.78 11.36
N ALA A 561 -78.20 -0.71 10.40
CA ALA A 561 -78.02 -1.71 9.38
C ALA A 561 -76.88 -2.68 9.72
N ALA A 562 -76.97 -3.93 9.26
CA ALA A 562 -75.88 -4.90 9.36
C ALA A 562 -74.61 -4.41 8.61
N PRO A 563 -73.40 -4.58 9.18
CA PRO A 563 -72.16 -4.20 8.50
C PRO A 563 -72.00 -4.86 7.13
N SER A 564 -71.50 -4.10 6.15
CA SER A 564 -71.29 -4.55 4.77
C SER A 564 -69.92 -5.20 4.52
N ALA A 565 -69.08 -5.34 5.56
CA ALA A 565 -67.73 -5.89 5.42
C ALA A 565 -67.73 -7.35 4.91
N SER A 566 -66.78 -7.65 4.03
CA SER A 566 -66.50 -9.01 3.55
C SER A 566 -65.79 -9.83 4.63
N GLY A 567 -66.18 -11.11 4.80
CA GLY A 567 -65.59 -12.01 5.78
C GLY A 567 -66.33 -12.08 7.12
N SER A 568 -65.84 -12.94 8.02
CA SER A 568 -66.37 -13.09 9.38
C SER A 568 -65.77 -12.08 10.34
N TYR A 569 -66.57 -11.56 11.27
CA TYR A 569 -66.13 -10.58 12.26
C TYR A 569 -66.97 -10.64 13.53
N SER A 570 -66.43 -10.06 14.60
CA SER A 570 -67.14 -9.74 15.84
C SER A 570 -66.88 -8.28 16.19
N LEU A 571 -67.95 -7.53 16.35
CA LEU A 571 -67.95 -6.10 16.63
C LEU A 571 -68.74 -5.84 17.91
N VAL A 572 -68.18 -5.01 18.78
CA VAL A 572 -68.84 -4.52 19.99
C VAL A 572 -69.05 -3.02 19.85
N ILE A 573 -70.30 -2.57 19.99
CA ILE A 573 -70.64 -1.16 19.91
C ILE A 573 -71.32 -0.73 21.21
N ASP A 574 -70.73 0.23 21.90
CA ASP A 574 -71.37 0.93 23.01
C ASP A 574 -72.24 2.07 22.46
N TYR A 575 -73.55 1.93 22.57
CA TYR A 575 -74.54 2.84 22.01
C TYR A 575 -75.28 3.59 23.13
N THR A 576 -75.14 4.92 23.17
CA THR A 576 -75.76 5.75 24.23
C THR A 576 -76.91 6.59 23.65
N ASN A 577 -78.07 6.59 24.30
CA ASN A 577 -79.16 7.53 24.00
C ASN A 577 -78.83 8.92 24.56
N GLY A 578 -78.89 9.95 23.72
CA GLY A 578 -78.84 11.33 24.18
C GLY A 578 -80.22 11.97 24.29
N ALA A 579 -80.26 13.30 24.44
CA ALA A 579 -81.45 14.04 24.86
C ALA A 579 -82.65 13.91 23.91
N THR A 580 -82.40 13.65 22.63
CA THR A 580 -83.43 13.51 21.58
C THR A 580 -83.47 12.11 20.98
N ALA A 581 -83.06 11.09 21.74
CA ALA A 581 -83.04 9.70 21.29
C ALA A 581 -84.38 9.29 20.65
N GLY A 582 -84.33 8.78 19.42
CA GLY A 582 -85.50 8.29 18.71
C GLY A 582 -85.49 6.77 18.56
N ALA A 583 -86.57 6.23 18.02
CA ALA A 583 -86.70 4.79 17.80
C ALA A 583 -85.59 4.28 16.85
N ILE A 584 -84.87 3.24 17.29
CA ILE A 584 -83.89 2.53 16.48
C ILE A 584 -84.60 1.35 15.82
N THR A 585 -84.66 1.38 14.48
CA THR A 585 -85.10 0.22 13.68
C THR A 585 -83.88 -0.56 13.22
N THR A 586 -84.01 -1.86 13.00
CA THR A 586 -82.88 -2.68 12.51
C THR A 586 -83.14 -3.14 11.08
N SER A 587 -82.10 -3.22 10.24
CA SER A 587 -82.21 -3.73 8.86
C SER A 587 -81.00 -4.60 8.47
N GLY A 588 -81.21 -5.56 7.58
CA GLY A 588 -80.14 -6.40 7.04
C GLY A 588 -79.53 -7.43 8.01
N PHE A 589 -79.95 -7.47 9.28
CA PHE A 589 -79.56 -8.54 10.20
C PHE A 589 -80.36 -9.80 9.93
N THR A 590 -79.67 -10.93 9.79
CA THR A 590 -80.28 -12.27 9.67
C THR A 590 -81.04 -12.62 10.94
N LYS A 591 -80.51 -12.22 12.10
CA LYS A 591 -81.17 -12.38 13.39
C LYS A 591 -80.92 -11.17 14.27
N VAL A 592 -81.96 -10.75 15.00
CA VAL A 592 -81.86 -9.80 16.11
C VAL A 592 -82.40 -10.48 17.37
N THR A 593 -81.68 -10.35 18.48
CA THR A 593 -82.03 -10.91 19.79
C THR A 593 -81.64 -9.95 20.90
N GLY A 594 -82.13 -10.20 22.12
CA GLY A 594 -81.79 -9.40 23.29
C GLY A 594 -82.86 -8.37 23.62
N ASP A 595 -82.48 -7.34 24.35
CA ASP A 595 -83.38 -6.32 24.88
C ASP A 595 -83.94 -5.39 23.79
N ALA A 596 -85.08 -4.76 24.08
CA ALA A 596 -85.64 -3.74 23.21
C ALA A 596 -84.85 -2.43 23.34
N PHE A 597 -84.65 -1.75 22.20
CA PHE A 597 -84.15 -0.38 22.22
C PHE A 597 -85.18 0.53 22.89
N THR A 598 -84.76 1.25 23.93
CA THR A 598 -85.55 2.34 24.54
C THR A 598 -85.15 3.67 23.92
N THR A 599 -85.96 4.71 24.14
CA THR A 599 -85.67 6.09 23.72
C THR A 599 -85.40 7.01 24.91
N THR A 600 -85.23 6.45 26.11
CA THR A 600 -84.96 7.23 27.32
C THR A 600 -83.55 7.80 27.25
N ASN A 601 -83.42 9.11 27.49
CA ASN A 601 -82.15 9.82 27.51
C ASN A 601 -81.22 9.22 28.59
N GLY A 602 -79.96 8.99 28.23
CA GLY A 602 -78.96 8.42 29.11
C GLY A 602 -78.91 6.89 29.11
N ASN A 603 -79.92 6.19 28.58
CA ASN A 603 -79.89 4.74 28.48
C ASN A 603 -78.73 4.28 27.58
N LYS A 604 -78.08 3.20 27.99
CA LYS A 604 -76.90 2.65 27.29
C LYS A 604 -77.17 1.22 26.86
N PHE A 605 -76.72 0.90 25.67
CA PHE A 605 -76.78 -0.44 25.10
C PHE A 605 -75.39 -0.88 24.71
N ARG A 606 -75.10 -2.15 24.91
CA ARG A 606 -73.97 -2.81 24.25
C ARG A 606 -74.51 -3.70 23.15
N LEU A 607 -74.07 -3.42 21.93
CA LEU A 607 -74.44 -4.18 20.76
C LEU A 607 -73.32 -5.14 20.42
N PHE A 608 -73.65 -6.42 20.39
CA PHE A 608 -72.75 -7.44 19.87
C PHE A 608 -73.21 -7.79 18.48
N VAL A 609 -72.40 -7.41 17.49
CA VAL A 609 -72.65 -7.72 16.09
C VAL A 609 -71.64 -8.76 15.64
N SER A 610 -72.12 -9.93 15.26
CA SER A 610 -71.26 -10.98 14.70
C SER A 610 -71.71 -11.37 13.31
N LYS A 611 -70.75 -11.73 12.46
CA LYS A 611 -71.03 -12.33 11.14
C LYS A 611 -70.20 -13.59 10.99
N GLY A 612 -70.91 -14.70 10.81
CA GLY A 612 -70.32 -16.00 10.48
C GLY A 612 -70.85 -16.51 9.15
N GLN A 613 -70.61 -17.78 8.85
CA GLN A 613 -71.18 -18.43 7.66
C GLN A 613 -72.72 -18.47 7.69
N GLY A 614 -73.34 -18.39 8.88
CA GLY A 614 -74.80 -18.37 9.08
C GLY A 614 -75.48 -17.00 8.93
N GLY A 615 -74.75 -15.95 8.53
CA GLY A 615 -75.29 -14.60 8.38
C GLY A 615 -74.89 -13.64 9.52
N THR A 616 -75.52 -12.47 9.56
CA THR A 616 -75.21 -11.41 10.54
C THR A 616 -76.21 -11.43 11.69
N HIS A 617 -75.71 -11.47 12.91
CA HIS A 617 -76.50 -11.49 14.14
C HIS A 617 -76.21 -10.24 14.98
N LEU A 618 -77.28 -9.57 15.41
CA LEU A 618 -77.24 -8.51 16.41
C LEU A 618 -77.83 -9.03 17.73
N HIS A 619 -77.04 -8.92 18.79
CA HIS A 619 -77.52 -9.06 20.16
C HIS A 619 -77.46 -7.71 20.88
N VAL A 620 -78.60 -7.25 21.39
CA VAL A 620 -78.74 -5.99 22.11
C VAL A 620 -78.79 -6.29 23.60
N GLN A 621 -77.89 -5.70 24.37
CA GLN A 621 -77.89 -5.78 25.83
C GLN A 621 -78.07 -4.38 26.41
N ALA A 622 -79.15 -4.15 27.15
CA ALA A 622 -79.32 -2.92 27.92
C ALA A 622 -78.35 -2.92 29.12
N LEU A 623 -77.60 -1.84 29.29
CA LEU A 623 -76.62 -1.69 30.36
C LEU A 623 -77.12 -0.84 31.53
N GLN A 624 -78.06 0.07 31.28
CA GLN A 624 -78.89 0.83 32.23
C GLN A 624 -79.87 1.72 31.44
#